data_AF-A0A916V8I3-F1
#
_entry.id   AF-A0A916V8I3-F1
#
_cell.length_a   1.000
_cell.length_b   1.000
_cell.length_c   1.000
_cell.angle_alpha   90.00
_cell.angle_beta   90.00
_cell.angle_gamma   90.00
#
_symmetry.space_group_name_H-M   'P 1'
#
loop_
_entity.id
_entity.type
_entity.pdbx_description
1 polymer ?
#
loop_
_entity_poly.entity_id
_entity_poly.type
_entity_poly.pdbx_seq_one_letter_code
_entity_poly.pdbx_strand_id
1 'polypeptide(L)'
;MLAAADVNIATGGLAPKGSRTELGANPELAKFGLVESDSVDFEVRTVHNVLTTNATVIFADWIDSDGTKLTIASCIKYQKPYLINPDALALHDWLLERQVKVLNVTGNRESVAKGIGDRVRSILRDALCS
;
A
#
# COMPACT_ATOMS: atom_id res chain seq x y z
N MET A 1 -4.57 1.22 -5.34
CA MET A 1 -3.62 1.39 -6.46
C MET A 1 -4.01 2.53 -7.41
N LEU A 2 -5.28 2.93 -7.52
CA LEU A 2 -5.72 4.09 -8.32
C LEU A 2 -5.18 5.46 -7.84
N ALA A 3 -4.57 5.54 -6.65
CA ALA A 3 -4.13 6.81 -6.07
C ALA A 3 -2.87 7.43 -6.69
N ALA A 4 -1.94 6.61 -7.20
CA ALA A 4 -0.57 7.06 -7.39
C ALA A 4 -0.21 7.46 -8.84
N ALA A 5 -1.07 7.16 -9.83
CA ALA A 5 -0.93 7.71 -11.19
C ALA A 5 -1.21 9.21 -11.29
N ASP A 6 -1.99 9.79 -10.36
CA ASP A 6 -2.42 11.20 -10.44
C ASP A 6 -1.39 12.19 -9.89
N VAL A 7 -0.32 11.70 -9.24
CA VAL A 7 0.63 12.54 -8.47
C VAL A 7 2.06 12.47 -8.97
N ASN A 8 2.31 11.89 -10.15
CA ASN A 8 3.66 11.73 -10.73
C ASN A 8 4.68 10.99 -9.82
N ILE A 9 4.18 10.19 -8.87
CA ILE A 9 5.04 9.40 -7.99
C ILE A 9 5.27 8.05 -8.65
N ALA A 10 6.54 7.67 -8.75
CA ALA A 10 6.92 6.35 -9.24
C ALA A 10 6.19 5.29 -8.40
N THR A 11 5.32 4.54 -9.07
CA THR A 11 4.62 3.40 -8.49
C THR A 11 5.38 2.14 -8.79
N GLY A 12 5.35 1.20 -7.86
CA GLY A 12 5.99 -0.11 -7.98
C GLY A 12 5.56 -1.02 -6.83
N GLY A 13 6.03 -2.25 -6.84
CA GLY A 13 5.71 -3.25 -5.83
C GLY A 13 5.38 -4.61 -6.44
N LEU A 14 5.42 -5.65 -5.61
CA LEU A 14 5.14 -7.01 -6.06
C LEU A 14 3.62 -7.22 -6.14
N ALA A 15 3.10 -7.44 -7.35
CA ALA A 15 1.71 -7.85 -7.59
C ALA A 15 1.58 -9.38 -7.51
N PRO A 16 0.44 -9.93 -7.05
CA PRO A 16 0.19 -11.36 -7.19
C PRO A 16 0.18 -11.78 -8.66
N LYS A 17 0.67 -12.98 -8.98
CA LYS A 17 0.72 -13.54 -10.34
C LYS A 17 -0.59 -13.35 -11.12
N GLY A 18 -0.52 -12.80 -12.34
CA GLY A 18 -1.69 -12.52 -13.17
C GLY A 18 -2.48 -11.28 -12.77
N SER A 19 -1.86 -10.34 -12.04
CA SER A 19 -2.43 -9.02 -11.71
C SER A 19 -3.85 -9.09 -11.09
N ARG A 20 -4.13 -10.09 -10.22
CA ARG A 20 -5.48 -10.35 -9.70
C ARG A 20 -5.93 -9.33 -8.65
N THR A 21 -7.06 -8.69 -8.92
CA THR A 21 -7.86 -7.89 -7.99
C THR A 21 -9.03 -8.71 -7.46
N GLU A 22 -9.84 -8.14 -6.56
CA GLU A 22 -11.10 -8.76 -6.12
C GLU A 22 -12.13 -8.94 -7.24
N LEU A 23 -11.97 -8.24 -8.37
CA LEU A 23 -12.85 -8.31 -9.54
C LEU A 23 -12.27 -9.19 -10.67
N GLY A 24 -11.13 -9.86 -10.44
CA GLY A 24 -10.41 -10.63 -11.45
C GLY A 24 -9.06 -10.00 -11.84
N ALA A 25 -8.39 -10.57 -12.85
CA ALA A 25 -7.14 -10.03 -13.37
C ALA A 25 -7.35 -8.61 -13.91
N ASN A 26 -6.52 -7.67 -13.49
CA ASN A 26 -6.52 -6.30 -13.99
C ASN A 26 -5.15 -5.98 -14.63
N PRO A 27 -5.01 -6.14 -15.95
CA PRO A 27 -3.76 -5.88 -16.67
C PRO A 27 -3.27 -4.43 -16.57
N GLU A 28 -4.16 -3.49 -16.23
CA GLU A 28 -3.80 -2.07 -16.06
C GLU A 28 -2.86 -1.85 -14.87
N LEU A 29 -2.76 -2.81 -13.94
CA LEU A 29 -1.82 -2.77 -12.82
C LEU A 29 -0.35 -2.80 -13.29
N ALA A 30 -0.06 -3.34 -14.48
CA ALA A 30 1.28 -3.33 -15.07
C ALA A 30 1.76 -1.90 -15.43
N LYS A 31 0.85 -0.95 -15.64
CA LYS A 31 1.17 0.46 -15.93
C LYS A 31 1.74 1.21 -14.71
N PHE A 32 1.67 0.58 -13.53
CA PHE A 32 2.15 1.13 -12.26
C PHE A 32 3.50 0.52 -11.82
N GLY A 33 4.32 0.02 -12.76
CA GLY A 33 5.67 -0.47 -12.47
C GLY A 33 5.73 -1.70 -11.56
N LEU A 34 4.64 -2.47 -11.47
CA LEU A 34 4.58 -3.65 -10.62
C LEU A 34 5.32 -4.83 -11.26
N VAL A 35 6.10 -5.53 -10.45
CA VAL A 35 6.73 -6.79 -10.84
C VAL A 35 5.79 -7.91 -10.39
N GLU A 36 5.41 -8.81 -11.29
CA GLU A 36 4.60 -9.96 -10.90
C GLU A 36 5.43 -10.92 -10.02
N SER A 37 4.82 -11.36 -8.91
CA SER A 37 5.34 -12.46 -8.10
C SER A 37 5.25 -13.78 -8.85
N ASP A 38 6.29 -14.60 -8.78
CA ASP A 38 6.24 -16.00 -9.27
C ASP A 38 5.27 -16.88 -8.44
N SER A 39 4.91 -16.43 -7.24
CA SER A 39 4.00 -17.11 -6.32
C SER A 39 2.60 -16.48 -6.28
N VAL A 40 1.58 -17.33 -6.19
CA VAL A 40 0.16 -16.98 -5.94
C VAL A 40 -0.11 -16.62 -4.48
N ASP A 41 0.84 -16.86 -3.56
CA ASP A 41 0.65 -16.65 -2.14
C ASP A 41 0.65 -15.17 -1.76
N PHE A 42 -0.47 -14.77 -1.16
CA PHE A 42 -0.68 -13.43 -0.66
C PHE A 42 0.30 -13.07 0.47
N GLU A 43 0.86 -14.06 1.17
CA GLU A 43 1.83 -13.83 2.24
C GLU A 43 3.20 -13.41 1.73
N VAL A 44 3.68 -14.09 0.69
CA VAL A 44 5.00 -13.84 0.09
C VAL A 44 5.11 -12.40 -0.38
N ARG A 45 4.09 -11.89 -1.10
CA ARG A 45 4.08 -10.49 -1.56
C ARG A 45 4.00 -9.48 -0.42
N THR A 46 3.24 -9.80 0.64
CA THR A 46 3.03 -8.87 1.77
C THR A 46 4.34 -8.68 2.53
N VAL A 47 5.02 -9.79 2.83
CA VAL A 47 6.34 -9.77 3.45
C VAL A 47 7.37 -9.10 2.55
N HIS A 48 7.39 -9.44 1.25
CA HIS A 48 8.31 -8.84 0.28
C HIS A 48 8.16 -7.32 0.23
N ASN A 49 6.94 -6.82 0.03
CA ASN A 49 6.69 -5.38 -0.07
C ASN A 49 7.07 -4.64 1.22
N VAL A 50 6.85 -5.23 2.40
CA VAL A 50 7.30 -4.64 3.67
C VAL A 50 8.84 -4.57 3.73
N LEU A 51 9.53 -5.60 3.26
CA LEU A 51 10.99 -5.67 3.30
C LEU A 51 11.67 -4.71 2.31
N THR A 52 11.12 -4.57 1.11
CA THR A 52 11.72 -3.78 0.03
C THR A 52 11.42 -2.28 0.10
N THR A 53 10.54 -1.83 1.00
CA THR A 53 10.27 -0.41 1.21
C THR A 53 10.93 0.12 2.48
N ASN A 54 11.00 1.44 2.62
CA ASN A 54 11.49 2.08 3.84
C ASN A 54 10.43 2.05 4.94
N ALA A 55 9.16 2.23 4.55
CA ALA A 55 8.04 2.29 5.48
C ALA A 55 6.75 1.77 4.83
N THR A 56 5.74 1.49 5.65
CA THR A 56 4.41 1.05 5.19
C THR A 56 3.29 1.90 5.79
N VAL A 57 2.43 2.46 4.95
CA VAL A 57 1.16 3.06 5.40
C VAL A 57 0.00 2.09 5.11
N ILE A 58 -0.88 1.94 6.10
CA ILE A 58 -1.99 0.99 6.09
C ILE A 58 -3.31 1.75 6.22
N PHE A 59 -4.18 1.62 5.23
CA PHE A 59 -5.53 2.17 5.27
C PHE A 59 -6.57 1.07 5.46
N ALA A 60 -7.17 0.96 6.64
CA ALA A 60 -8.09 -0.11 6.97
C ALA A 60 -9.19 0.34 7.93
N ASP A 61 -10.44 0.31 7.47
CA ASP A 61 -11.62 0.49 8.34
C ASP A 61 -11.85 -0.76 9.19
N TRP A 62 -11.54 -1.94 8.63
CA TRP A 62 -11.47 -3.21 9.35
C TRP A 62 -10.01 -3.61 9.58
N ILE A 63 -9.49 -3.21 10.74
CA ILE A 63 -8.10 -3.50 11.13
C ILE A 63 -7.85 -4.99 11.36
N ASP A 64 -8.89 -5.72 11.74
CA ASP A 64 -8.83 -7.14 12.10
C ASP A 64 -8.78 -8.10 10.91
N SER A 65 -8.78 -7.60 9.67
CA SER A 65 -8.64 -8.45 8.48
C SER A 65 -7.28 -9.15 8.44
N ASP A 66 -7.23 -10.37 7.88
CA ASP A 66 -6.01 -11.18 7.81
C ASP A 66 -4.86 -10.45 7.11
N GLY A 67 -5.14 -9.75 6.01
CA GLY A 67 -4.14 -8.99 5.27
C GLY A 67 -3.53 -7.83 6.07
N THR A 68 -4.36 -7.12 6.84
CA THR A 68 -3.90 -6.03 7.71
C THR A 68 -3.04 -6.59 8.86
N LYS A 69 -3.53 -7.63 9.54
CA LYS A 69 -2.79 -8.31 10.62
C LYS A 69 -1.43 -8.82 10.15
N LEU A 70 -1.40 -9.47 9.00
CA LEU A 70 -0.15 -9.97 8.41
C LEU A 70 0.82 -8.84 8.08
N THR A 71 0.34 -7.74 7.53
CA THR A 71 1.19 -6.58 7.22
C THR A 71 1.79 -6.01 8.50
N ILE A 72 0.97 -5.76 9.54
CA ILE A 72 1.43 -5.22 10.83
C ILE A 72 2.43 -6.17 11.46
N ALA A 73 2.13 -7.47 11.52
CA ALA A 73 3.02 -8.49 12.06
C ALA A 73 4.35 -8.53 11.31
N SER A 74 4.35 -8.37 9.99
CA SER A 74 5.56 -8.29 9.17
C SER A 74 6.37 -7.03 9.48
N CYS A 75 5.72 -5.87 9.59
CA CYS A 75 6.40 -4.62 9.95
C CYS A 75 7.07 -4.72 11.33
N ILE A 76 6.38 -5.29 12.32
CA ILE A 76 6.92 -5.52 13.67
C ILE A 76 8.10 -6.49 13.60
N LYS A 77 7.92 -7.65 12.95
CA LYS A 77 8.95 -8.71 12.84
C LYS A 77 10.25 -8.21 12.22
N TYR A 78 10.16 -7.39 11.19
CA TYR A 78 11.32 -6.88 10.45
C TYR A 78 11.72 -5.44 10.84
N GLN A 79 11.16 -4.92 11.93
CA GLN A 79 11.46 -3.59 12.47
C GLN A 79 11.29 -2.47 11.43
N LYS A 80 10.29 -2.60 10.56
CA LYS A 80 9.93 -1.59 9.56
C LYS A 80 8.92 -0.60 10.14
N PRO A 81 9.14 0.72 9.99
CA PRO A 81 8.17 1.70 10.44
C PRO A 81 6.86 1.57 9.67
N TYR A 82 5.75 1.71 10.38
CA TYR A 82 4.43 1.70 9.78
C TYR A 82 3.51 2.75 10.41
N LEU A 83 2.51 3.18 9.65
CA LEU A 83 1.50 4.15 10.05
C LEU A 83 0.12 3.67 9.62
N ILE A 84 -0.91 3.85 10.45
CA ILE A 84 -2.25 3.32 10.20
C ILE A 84 -3.25 4.47 10.14
N ASN A 85 -4.03 4.53 9.05
CA ASN A 85 -5.08 5.51 8.81
C ASN A 85 -4.67 6.98 9.11
N PRO A 86 -3.51 7.47 8.64
CA PRO A 86 -3.18 8.88 8.82
C PRO A 86 -4.07 9.77 7.95
N ASP A 87 -4.27 11.02 8.36
CA ASP A 87 -4.69 12.07 7.44
C ASP A 87 -3.50 12.57 6.59
N ALA A 88 -3.74 13.54 5.71
CA ALA A 88 -2.73 14.02 4.80
C ALA A 88 -1.54 14.69 5.50
N LEU A 89 -1.81 15.50 6.52
CA LEU A 89 -0.77 16.23 7.26
C LEU A 89 0.10 15.27 8.07
N ALA A 90 -0.54 14.36 8.83
CA ALA A 90 0.16 13.36 9.60
C ALA A 90 1.01 12.43 8.71
N LEU A 91 0.52 12.10 7.51
CA LEU A 91 1.30 11.33 6.55
C LEU A 91 2.49 12.13 6.03
N HIS A 92 2.30 13.39 5.64
CA HIS A 92 3.37 14.27 5.16
C HIS A 92 4.51 14.40 6.19
N ASP A 93 4.16 14.80 7.41
CA ASP A 93 5.11 14.99 8.50
C ASP A 93 5.88 13.70 8.79
N TRP A 94 5.17 12.58 8.87
CA TRP A 94 5.79 11.28 9.11
C TRP A 94 6.75 10.84 8.00
N LEU A 95 6.41 11.10 6.73
CA LEU A 95 7.28 10.79 5.60
C LEU A 95 8.59 11.60 5.66
N LEU A 96 8.52 12.88 6.03
CA LEU A 96 9.67 13.76 6.20
C LEU A 96 10.54 13.34 7.39
N GLU A 97 9.93 13.17 8.56
CA GLU A 97 10.62 12.76 9.81
C GLU A 97 11.38 11.44 9.64
N ARG A 98 10.79 10.49 8.93
CA ARG A 98 11.36 9.16 8.70
C ARG A 98 12.25 9.10 7.45
N GLN A 99 12.36 10.19 6.69
CA GLN A 99 13.10 10.26 5.42
C GLN A 99 12.71 9.12 4.46
N VAL A 100 11.41 8.87 4.33
CA VAL A 100 10.88 7.76 3.52
C VAL A 100 11.11 8.06 2.04
N LYS A 101 11.90 7.22 1.36
CA LYS A 101 12.14 7.32 -0.10
C LYS A 101 11.23 6.39 -0.89
N VAL A 102 10.88 5.25 -0.31
CA VAL A 102 10.01 4.23 -0.88
C VAL A 102 8.96 3.87 0.16
N LEU A 103 7.69 4.17 -0.14
CA LEU A 103 6.54 3.91 0.72
C LEU A 103 5.71 2.75 0.17
N ASN A 104 5.46 1.74 0.99
CA ASN A 104 4.46 0.72 0.70
C ASN A 104 3.08 1.24 1.15
N VAL A 105 2.10 1.25 0.25
CA VAL A 105 0.71 1.63 0.57
C VAL A 105 -0.16 0.39 0.46
N THR A 106 -0.81 0.01 1.55
CA THR A 106 -1.70 -1.14 1.60
C THR A 106 -2.99 -0.80 2.34
N GLY A 107 -4.01 -1.66 2.24
CA GLY A 107 -5.28 -1.43 2.89
C GLY A 107 -6.33 -2.49 2.66
N ASN A 108 -7.50 -2.28 3.27
CA ASN A 108 -8.67 -3.11 2.99
C ASN A 108 -9.11 -2.97 1.54
N ARG A 109 -9.81 -4.00 1.05
CA ARG A 109 -10.46 -3.99 -0.27
C ARG A 109 -11.69 -3.08 -0.26
N GLU A 110 -12.11 -2.61 -1.43
CA GLU A 110 -13.28 -1.73 -1.57
C GLU A 110 -14.57 -2.44 -1.10
N SER A 111 -14.67 -3.76 -1.31
CA SER A 111 -15.76 -4.59 -0.79
C SER A 111 -15.83 -4.64 0.75
N VAL A 112 -14.72 -4.39 1.43
CA VAL A 112 -14.60 -4.38 2.89
C VAL A 112 -14.76 -2.98 3.46
N ALA A 113 -14.23 -1.97 2.75
CA ALA A 113 -14.26 -0.57 3.15
C ALA A 113 -14.70 0.29 1.96
N LYS A 114 -16.00 0.63 1.91
CA LYS A 114 -16.57 1.41 0.80
C LYS A 114 -16.00 2.84 0.79
N GLY A 115 -15.64 3.32 -0.38
CA GLY A 115 -15.03 4.63 -0.62
C GLY A 115 -13.55 4.71 -0.23
N ILE A 116 -12.91 3.60 0.17
CA ILE A 116 -11.52 3.63 0.65
C ILE A 116 -10.56 4.01 -0.48
N GLY A 117 -10.82 3.58 -1.71
CA GLY A 117 -9.98 3.94 -2.87
C GLY A 117 -9.84 5.44 -3.06
N ASP A 118 -10.97 6.16 -3.10
CA ASP A 118 -11.01 7.62 -3.30
C ASP A 118 -10.45 8.38 -2.11
N ARG A 119 -10.78 7.93 -0.90
CA ARG A 119 -10.26 8.52 0.34
C ARG A 119 -8.73 8.44 0.41
N VAL A 120 -8.17 7.25 0.14
CA VAL A 120 -6.72 7.04 0.11
C VAL A 120 -6.06 7.87 -0.99
N ARG A 121 -6.68 7.97 -2.16
CA ARG A 121 -6.20 8.84 -3.26
C ARG A 121 -6.12 10.30 -2.84
N SER A 122 -7.15 10.83 -2.19
CA SER A 122 -7.13 12.22 -1.71
C SER A 122 -6.02 12.43 -0.69
N ILE A 123 -5.93 11.57 0.33
CA ILE A 123 -4.92 11.68 1.39
C ILE A 123 -3.50 11.66 0.82
N LEU A 124 -3.22 10.72 -0.09
CA LEU A 124 -1.89 10.61 -0.72
C LEU A 124 -1.56 11.84 -1.56
N ARG A 125 -2.49 12.33 -2.38
CA ARG A 125 -2.28 13.55 -3.17
C ARG A 125 -1.99 14.74 -2.27
N ASP A 126 -2.81 14.93 -1.25
CA ASP A 126 -2.73 16.10 -0.41
C ASP A 126 -1.46 16.07 0.47
N ALA A 127 -1.00 14.87 0.89
CA ALA A 127 0.24 14.67 1.66
C ALA A 127 1.53 14.83 0.85
N LEU A 128 1.47 14.63 -0.47
CA LEU A 128 2.66 14.59 -1.33
C LEU A 128 2.83 15.86 -2.17
N CYS A 129 1.77 16.66 -2.29
CA CYS A 129 1.78 17.97 -2.93
C CYS A 129 1.86 19.14 -1.91
N SER A 130 1.96 18.84 -0.62
CA SER A 130 2.09 19.83 0.46
C SER A 130 3.50 20.40 0.56
#